data_AF-A0A2T0B720-F1
#
_entry.id   AF-A0A2T0B720-F1
#
_cell.length_a   1.000
_cell.length_b   1.000
_cell.length_c   1.000
_cell.angle_alpha   90.00
_cell.angle_beta   90.00
_cell.angle_gamma   90.00
#
_symmetry.space_group_name_H-M   'P 1'
#
loop_
_entity.id
_entity.type
_entity.pdbx_description
1 polymer ?
#
loop_
_entity_poly.entity_id
_entity_poly.type
_entity_poly.pdbx_seq_one_letter_code
_entity_poly.pdbx_strand_id
1 'polypeptide(L)'
;MEKQSRDITYLDIKNYWFTLFPELSSMDELDKILEEVSHIKKDNIESFIEDYENKIEIGVDGLFKKESSIVLEDISYDIKKEVSFYNFFKPILNFFIADCYEKIKCLDIIENPKTFISCFIKNECIKLLEFSQRILVLEINIARLNGSLKGSTKEERFNYYTDTILNDSDYLKSVYKEYSYMYKILVNRCKWDFEFILEVLTHTKEHMSEIKSYILNSNEDIKVKTIVSSLGDSHKRGRTVSIINFTNRDKVIFKPRSLELDNGFNKFIDYLNEKHNDVNSNLYKVKVISGENYGFCEFIERKDCNNEEEVKQFYYRTGKLLGALFALNAKDIHHENIIAMGNQPVVIDLEALFHSDVTLMDKRFFKSIEVAQKIIESSVYSIGFLPQKISNPYNNDSSTYVDVSAFGGEENQAAPFKAFKLVNSNTDEIKIEKVEGFIESQNNNPKVNGEIRKSEYYIDEIKQGFADIYSILYENKNEVVELVNYIFKGMKNRFILRPTYIYGQLMNTSYHPDFMRDEIHRYIVSG
;
A
#
# COMPACT_ATOMS: atom_id res chain seq x y z
N MET A 1 27.56 29.95 -16.89
CA MET A 1 27.51 31.30 -16.30
C MET A 1 26.31 31.31 -15.37
N GLU A 2 26.59 31.65 -14.12
CA GLU A 2 25.70 31.82 -12.94
C GLU A 2 24.71 30.69 -12.64
N LYS A 3 25.11 29.80 -11.72
CA LYS A 3 24.19 29.19 -10.76
C LYS A 3 23.52 30.35 -10.02
N GLN A 4 22.30 30.73 -10.37
CA GLN A 4 21.39 31.27 -9.38
C GLN A 4 20.72 30.05 -8.71
N SER A 5 21.42 29.39 -7.78
CA SER A 5 20.68 28.81 -6.68
C SER A 5 20.06 30.00 -5.97
N ARG A 6 18.74 30.05 -5.83
CA ARG A 6 18.19 30.84 -4.74
C ARG A 6 18.69 30.13 -3.51
N ASP A 7 19.69 30.68 -2.82
CA ASP A 7 20.10 30.19 -1.51
C ASP A 7 18.92 30.47 -0.59
N ILE A 8 18.02 29.48 -0.46
CA ILE A 8 16.87 29.56 0.42
C ILE A 8 17.42 29.67 1.83
N THR A 9 17.22 30.83 2.47
CA THR A 9 17.70 31.03 3.84
C THR A 9 16.76 30.35 4.82
N TYR A 10 17.25 30.04 6.03
CA TYR A 10 16.38 29.56 7.10
C TYR A 10 15.24 30.55 7.43
N LEU A 11 15.48 31.86 7.27
CA LEU A 11 14.45 32.87 7.47
C LEU A 11 13.33 32.78 6.42
N ASP A 12 13.66 32.48 5.17
CA ASP A 12 12.67 32.29 4.10
C ASP A 12 11.76 31.09 4.38
N ILE A 13 12.36 29.98 4.84
CA ILE A 13 11.64 28.77 5.26
C ILE A 13 10.68 29.12 6.41
N LYS A 14 11.17 29.80 7.44
CA LYS A 14 10.34 30.23 8.58
C LYS A 14 9.19 31.13 8.15
N ASN A 15 9.45 32.13 7.32
CA ASN A 15 8.44 33.04 6.82
C ASN A 15 7.33 32.28 6.11
N TYR A 16 7.70 31.37 5.20
CA TYR A 16 6.74 30.53 4.51
C TYR A 16 5.91 29.67 5.49
N TRP A 17 6.56 28.94 6.40
CA TRP A 17 5.87 28.09 7.36
C TRP A 17 4.97 28.85 8.32
N PHE A 18 5.36 30.04 8.75
CA PHE A 18 4.53 30.89 9.59
C PHE A 18 3.21 31.29 8.90
N THR A 19 3.18 31.41 7.57
CA THR A 19 1.92 31.66 6.84
C THR A 19 0.95 30.48 6.87
N LEU A 20 1.43 29.27 7.16
CA LEU A 20 0.60 28.06 7.19
C LEU A 20 -0.05 27.81 8.55
N PHE A 21 0.44 28.45 9.61
CA PHE A 21 -0.03 28.28 10.98
C PHE A 21 -0.54 29.60 11.57
N PRO A 22 -1.72 30.08 11.14
CA PRO A 22 -2.30 31.34 11.63
C PRO A 22 -2.59 31.35 13.14
N GLU A 23 -2.62 30.18 13.78
CA GLU A 23 -2.81 30.00 15.22
C GLU A 23 -1.56 30.32 16.06
N LEU A 24 -0.37 30.36 15.46
CA LEU A 24 0.86 30.64 16.19
C LEU A 24 0.98 32.12 16.49
N SER A 25 1.30 32.44 17.75
CA SER A 25 1.34 33.82 18.24
C SER A 25 2.68 34.50 17.99
N SER A 26 3.74 33.72 17.72
CA SER A 26 5.08 34.23 17.44
C SER A 26 5.94 33.27 16.62
N MET A 27 7.02 33.78 16.01
CA MET A 27 8.04 32.94 15.35
C MET A 27 8.82 32.04 16.31
N ASP A 28 8.88 32.38 17.60
CA ASP A 28 9.57 31.57 18.61
C ASP A 28 8.79 30.30 18.96
N GLU A 29 7.45 30.34 18.86
CA GLU A 29 6.61 29.14 18.97
C GLU A 29 6.81 28.21 17.77
N LEU A 30 6.89 28.78 16.56
CA LEU A 30 7.22 28.02 15.36
C LEU A 30 8.60 27.37 15.47
N ASP A 31 9.61 28.08 16.00
CA ASP A 31 10.96 27.52 16.19
C ASP A 31 10.96 26.31 17.12
N LYS A 32 10.22 26.35 18.23
CA LYS A 32 10.11 25.21 19.14
C LYS A 32 9.46 24.02 18.47
N ILE A 33 8.38 24.24 17.71
CA ILE A 33 7.70 23.18 16.98
C ILE A 33 8.63 22.60 15.92
N LEU A 34 9.30 23.44 15.12
CA LEU A 34 10.24 22.98 14.10
C LEU A 34 11.41 22.21 14.72
N GLU A 35 11.99 22.66 15.84
CA GLU A 35 13.07 21.93 16.54
C GLU A 35 12.59 20.59 17.14
N GLU A 36 11.39 20.56 17.73
CA GLU A 36 10.80 19.34 18.30
C GLU A 36 10.51 18.29 17.21
N VAL A 37 9.95 18.74 16.09
CA VAL A 37 9.46 17.91 14.98
C VAL A 37 10.61 17.46 14.07
N SER A 38 11.48 18.39 13.68
CA SER A 38 12.59 18.09 12.75
C SER A 38 13.83 17.51 13.44
N HIS A 39 13.96 17.69 14.76
CA HIS A 39 15.20 17.48 15.52
C HIS A 39 16.42 18.25 14.99
N ILE A 40 16.23 19.18 14.03
CA ILE A 40 17.29 20.03 13.52
C ILE A 40 17.32 21.28 14.41
N LYS A 41 18.43 21.48 15.12
CA LYS A 41 18.69 22.74 15.81
C LYS A 41 18.92 23.86 14.80
N LYS A 42 18.50 25.07 15.14
CA LYS A 42 18.66 26.29 14.33
C LYS A 42 19.99 26.41 13.57
N ASP A 43 21.11 26.09 14.22
CA ASP A 43 22.47 26.26 13.67
C ASP A 43 22.89 25.17 12.65
N ASN A 44 22.10 24.11 12.48
CA ASN A 44 22.43 22.95 11.64
C ASN A 44 21.60 22.85 10.35
N ILE A 45 20.64 23.75 10.13
CA ILE A 45 19.76 23.69 8.95
C ILE A 45 20.50 24.01 7.66
N GLU A 46 21.38 25.01 7.68
CA GLU A 46 22.20 25.37 6.51
C GLU A 46 23.14 24.22 6.12
N SER A 47 23.78 23.58 7.11
CA SER A 47 24.58 22.37 6.90
C SER A 47 23.75 21.18 6.40
N PHE A 48 22.49 21.03 6.87
CA PHE A 48 21.58 20.00 6.38
C PHE A 48 21.21 20.21 4.92
N ILE A 49 20.98 21.47 4.49
CA ILE A 49 20.72 21.80 3.08
C ILE A 49 21.94 21.44 2.22
N GLU A 50 23.14 21.88 2.62
CA GLU A 50 24.39 21.66 1.87
C GLU A 50 24.81 20.18 1.74
N ASP A 51 24.74 19.40 2.83
CA ASP A 51 25.10 17.97 2.82
C ASP A 51 24.16 17.15 1.92
N TYR A 52 23.00 17.71 1.62
CA TYR A 52 21.89 16.96 1.07
C TYR A 52 21.66 17.22 -0.43
N GLU A 53 21.89 18.44 -0.93
CA GLU A 53 21.91 18.74 -2.37
C GLU A 53 22.86 17.81 -3.17
N ASN A 54 23.88 17.27 -2.50
CA ASN A 54 24.89 16.37 -3.08
C ASN A 54 24.42 14.93 -3.36
N LYS A 55 23.14 14.57 -3.12
CA LYS A 55 22.66 13.16 -3.18
C LYS A 55 21.83 12.78 -4.42
N ILE A 56 21.64 13.65 -5.42
CA ILE A 56 20.90 13.28 -6.63
C ILE A 56 21.83 12.55 -7.62
N GLU A 57 21.60 11.23 -7.79
CA GLU A 57 22.42 10.36 -8.64
C GLU A 57 22.25 10.65 -10.15
N ILE A 58 21.05 11.11 -10.57
CA ILE A 58 20.71 11.43 -11.96
C ILE A 58 20.19 12.87 -12.02
N GLY A 59 21.00 13.79 -12.54
CA GLY A 59 20.56 15.17 -12.75
C GLY A 59 19.57 15.30 -13.91
N VAL A 60 18.69 16.31 -13.86
CA VAL A 60 17.64 16.58 -14.86
C VAL A 60 18.21 16.59 -16.28
N ASP A 61 19.32 17.30 -16.53
CA ASP A 61 19.92 17.38 -17.86
C ASP A 61 20.51 16.05 -18.33
N GLY A 62 20.94 15.18 -17.40
CA GLY A 62 21.43 13.84 -17.72
C GLY A 62 20.34 12.92 -18.25
N LEU A 63 19.10 13.11 -17.79
CA LEU A 63 17.95 12.30 -18.21
C LEU A 63 17.66 12.41 -19.73
N PHE A 64 17.83 13.60 -20.28
CA PHE A 64 17.56 13.89 -21.70
C PHE A 64 18.73 13.57 -22.63
N LYS A 65 19.88 13.11 -22.11
CA LYS A 65 21.04 12.71 -22.93
C LYS A 65 20.92 11.28 -23.48
N LYS A 66 20.09 10.44 -22.87
CA LYS A 66 19.93 9.03 -23.28
C LYS A 66 19.05 8.97 -24.53
N GLU A 67 19.50 8.26 -25.55
CA GLU A 67 18.73 8.01 -26.76
C GLU A 67 17.40 7.32 -26.44
N SER A 68 16.38 7.57 -27.27
CA SER A 68 15.09 6.92 -27.12
C SER A 68 15.20 5.40 -27.27
N SER A 69 14.60 4.68 -26.34
CA SER A 69 14.49 3.23 -26.39
C SER A 69 13.47 2.82 -27.46
N ILE A 70 13.89 1.98 -28.42
CA ILE A 70 13.03 1.47 -29.50
C ILE A 70 11.76 0.82 -28.93
N VAL A 71 11.88 0.02 -27.86
CA VAL A 71 10.71 -0.63 -27.24
C VAL A 71 9.73 0.39 -26.63
N LEU A 72 10.24 1.50 -26.08
CA LEU A 72 9.38 2.55 -25.52
C LEU A 72 8.64 3.30 -26.62
N GLU A 73 9.31 3.59 -27.74
CA GLU A 73 8.69 4.22 -28.90
C GLU A 73 7.57 3.34 -29.48
N ASP A 74 7.85 2.05 -29.62
CA ASP A 74 6.92 1.04 -30.11
C ASP A 74 5.62 0.94 -29.31
N ILE A 75 5.66 1.15 -27.99
CA ILE A 75 4.49 1.03 -27.10
C ILE A 75 3.88 2.39 -26.75
N SER A 76 4.54 3.50 -27.09
CA SER A 76 4.14 4.85 -26.68
C SER A 76 2.73 5.23 -27.13
N TYR A 77 2.34 4.83 -28.35
CA TYR A 77 1.04 5.16 -28.91
C TYR A 77 -0.11 4.56 -28.09
N ASP A 78 0.01 3.30 -27.68
CA ASP A 78 -1.01 2.62 -26.89
C ASP A 78 -1.08 3.14 -25.46
N ILE A 79 0.07 3.51 -24.88
CA ILE A 79 0.11 4.08 -23.52
C ILE A 79 -0.57 5.45 -23.50
N LYS A 80 -0.31 6.32 -24.49
CA LYS A 80 -0.92 7.66 -24.59
C LYS A 80 -2.44 7.65 -24.63
N LYS A 81 -3.04 6.60 -25.19
CA LYS A 81 -4.51 6.45 -25.25
C LYS A 81 -5.14 6.25 -23.88
N GLU A 82 -4.38 5.68 -22.95
CA GLU A 82 -4.87 5.32 -21.62
C GLU A 82 -4.34 6.27 -20.53
N VAL A 83 -3.19 6.90 -20.76
CA VAL A 83 -2.52 7.79 -19.81
C VAL A 83 -2.20 9.13 -20.47
N SER A 84 -3.08 10.12 -20.29
CA SER A 84 -2.95 11.44 -20.93
C SER A 84 -1.63 12.17 -20.59
N PHE A 85 -1.11 12.00 -19.38
CA PHE A 85 0.15 12.64 -18.94
C PHE A 85 1.42 11.84 -19.28
N TYR A 86 1.34 10.79 -20.12
CA TYR A 86 2.48 9.92 -20.43
C TYR A 86 3.76 10.67 -20.86
N ASN A 87 3.64 11.72 -21.68
CA ASN A 87 4.81 12.47 -22.16
C ASN A 87 5.62 13.10 -21.02
N PHE A 88 4.99 13.44 -19.91
CA PHE A 88 5.68 13.89 -18.71
C PHE A 88 6.65 12.81 -18.21
N PHE A 89 6.17 11.58 -18.01
CA PHE A 89 6.96 10.47 -17.46
C PHE A 89 7.94 9.85 -18.47
N LYS A 90 7.72 10.05 -19.78
CA LYS A 90 8.48 9.39 -20.86
C LYS A 90 10.02 9.48 -20.68
N PRO A 91 10.64 10.63 -20.36
CA PRO A 91 12.09 10.69 -20.19
C PRO A 91 12.61 9.84 -19.02
N ILE A 92 11.86 9.77 -17.92
CA ILE A 92 12.19 8.94 -16.74
C ILE A 92 12.11 7.46 -17.11
N LEU A 93 11.00 7.05 -17.74
CA LEU A 93 10.81 5.67 -18.19
C LEU A 93 11.88 5.24 -19.21
N ASN A 94 12.20 6.13 -20.15
CA ASN A 94 13.24 5.91 -21.16
C ASN A 94 14.60 5.59 -20.53
N PHE A 95 14.87 6.19 -19.36
CA PHE A 95 16.13 5.98 -18.66
C PHE A 95 16.30 4.53 -18.18
N PHE A 96 15.24 3.86 -17.76
CA PHE A 96 15.32 2.53 -17.13
C PHE A 96 14.83 1.38 -18.02
N ILE A 97 13.94 1.65 -18.97
CA ILE A 97 13.21 0.60 -19.70
C ILE A 97 14.13 -0.29 -20.56
N ALA A 98 15.16 0.25 -21.20
CA ALA A 98 16.00 -0.51 -22.12
C ALA A 98 16.69 -1.69 -21.42
N ASP A 99 17.35 -1.43 -20.28
CA ASP A 99 18.07 -2.45 -19.52
C ASP A 99 17.12 -3.49 -18.90
N CYS A 100 15.93 -3.05 -18.47
CA CYS A 100 14.90 -3.95 -17.97
C CYS A 100 14.35 -4.85 -19.07
N TYR A 101 14.05 -4.29 -20.25
CA TYR A 101 13.46 -5.03 -21.35
C TYR A 101 14.40 -6.10 -21.91
N GLU A 102 15.71 -5.82 -21.99
CA GLU A 102 16.70 -6.85 -22.35
C GLU A 102 16.67 -8.04 -21.39
N LYS A 103 16.60 -7.79 -20.08
CA LYS A 103 16.48 -8.86 -19.07
C LYS A 103 15.17 -9.63 -19.21
N ILE A 104 14.05 -8.95 -19.43
CA ILE A 104 12.72 -9.55 -19.64
C ILE A 104 12.73 -10.47 -20.87
N LYS A 105 13.36 -10.06 -21.98
CA LYS A 105 13.47 -10.91 -23.18
C LYS A 105 14.25 -12.21 -22.95
N CYS A 106 15.20 -12.22 -22.02
CA CYS A 106 15.97 -13.40 -21.66
C CYS A 106 15.20 -14.37 -20.73
N LEU A 107 14.02 -13.98 -20.25
CA LEU A 107 13.18 -14.83 -19.40
C LEU A 107 12.15 -15.59 -20.26
N ASP A 108 12.34 -16.90 -20.33
CA ASP A 108 11.49 -17.88 -21.02
C ASP A 108 10.11 -18.08 -20.35
N ILE A 109 9.97 -17.64 -19.10
CA ILE A 109 8.73 -17.73 -18.33
C ILE A 109 7.65 -16.71 -18.74
N ILE A 110 7.94 -15.76 -19.63
CA ILE A 110 7.01 -14.69 -20.01
C ILE A 110 6.34 -15.03 -21.34
N GLU A 111 5.01 -14.88 -21.43
CA GLU A 111 4.24 -15.20 -22.65
C GLU A 111 4.68 -14.31 -23.83
N ASN A 112 4.69 -13.00 -23.61
CA ASN A 112 5.08 -12.01 -24.61
C ASN A 112 5.78 -10.83 -23.93
N PRO A 113 7.13 -10.71 -24.03
CA PRO A 113 7.89 -9.64 -23.42
C PRO A 113 7.39 -8.22 -23.74
N LYS A 114 7.02 -7.94 -25.00
CA LYS A 114 6.55 -6.61 -25.44
C LYS A 114 5.20 -6.24 -24.83
N THR A 115 4.28 -7.20 -24.76
CA THR A 115 2.97 -7.00 -24.12
C THR A 115 3.13 -6.82 -22.62
N PHE A 116 3.96 -7.65 -21.99
CA PHE A 116 4.25 -7.57 -20.56
C PHE A 116 4.81 -6.20 -20.16
N ILE A 117 5.86 -5.72 -20.86
CA ILE A 117 6.45 -4.41 -20.55
C ILE A 117 5.46 -3.28 -20.82
N SER A 118 4.63 -3.37 -21.86
CA SER A 118 3.57 -2.38 -22.11
C SER A 118 2.60 -2.28 -20.93
N CYS A 119 2.11 -3.40 -20.42
CA CYS A 119 1.26 -3.42 -19.22
C CYS A 119 1.97 -2.85 -17.98
N PHE A 120 3.24 -3.21 -17.77
CA PHE A 120 4.03 -2.68 -16.66
C PHE A 120 4.17 -1.15 -16.74
N ILE A 121 4.54 -0.60 -17.91
CA ILE A 121 4.73 0.85 -18.07
C ILE A 121 3.43 1.63 -17.89
N LYS A 122 2.28 1.08 -18.34
CA LYS A 122 0.97 1.69 -18.10
C LYS A 122 0.71 1.85 -16.60
N ASN A 123 0.88 0.76 -15.84
CA ASN A 123 0.71 0.78 -14.38
C ASN A 123 1.73 1.72 -13.72
N GLU A 124 2.97 1.74 -14.19
CA GLU A 124 4.00 2.62 -13.68
C GLU A 124 3.65 4.10 -13.87
N CYS A 125 3.11 4.48 -15.03
CA CYS A 125 2.65 5.86 -15.22
C CYS A 125 1.52 6.24 -14.26
N ILE A 126 0.59 5.33 -13.97
CA ILE A 126 -0.50 5.56 -13.01
C ILE A 126 0.07 5.77 -11.60
N LYS A 127 1.07 4.97 -11.18
CA LYS A 127 1.75 5.17 -9.89
C LYS A 127 2.50 6.50 -9.85
N LEU A 128 3.27 6.84 -10.89
CA LEU A 128 4.02 8.10 -10.97
C LEU A 128 3.09 9.31 -10.98
N LEU A 129 1.86 9.16 -11.49
CA LEU A 129 0.84 10.19 -11.42
C LEU A 129 0.42 10.50 -9.97
N GLU A 130 0.39 9.52 -9.07
CA GLU A 130 0.05 9.75 -7.64
C GLU A 130 0.93 10.83 -6.99
N PHE A 131 2.23 10.82 -7.31
CA PHE A 131 3.21 11.75 -6.76
C PHE A 131 3.22 13.13 -7.46
N SER A 132 2.66 13.22 -8.66
CA SER A 132 2.80 14.41 -9.54
C SER A 132 1.47 15.05 -9.95
N GLN A 133 0.33 14.43 -9.63
CA GLN A 133 -0.99 14.86 -10.10
C GLN A 133 -1.30 16.30 -9.72
N ARG A 134 -1.03 16.71 -8.47
CA ARG A 134 -1.29 18.08 -8.01
C ARG A 134 -0.46 19.11 -8.77
N ILE A 135 0.79 18.77 -9.09
CA ILE A 135 1.69 19.63 -9.85
C ILE A 135 1.24 19.72 -11.30
N LEU A 136 0.91 18.60 -11.94
CA LEU A 136 0.42 18.61 -13.32
C LEU A 136 -0.89 19.40 -13.47
N VAL A 137 -1.79 19.32 -12.48
CA VAL A 137 -3.00 20.14 -12.41
C VAL A 137 -2.67 21.62 -12.22
N LEU A 138 -1.68 21.96 -11.37
CA LEU A 138 -1.23 23.34 -11.20
C LEU A 138 -0.64 23.91 -12.51
N GLU A 139 0.26 23.17 -13.15
CA GLU A 139 0.98 23.61 -14.34
C GLU A 139 0.07 23.83 -15.56
N ILE A 140 -0.92 22.96 -15.79
CA ILE A 140 -1.90 23.21 -16.86
C ILE A 140 -2.78 24.43 -16.56
N ASN A 141 -3.12 24.68 -15.29
CA ASN A 141 -3.84 25.89 -14.90
C ASN A 141 -2.99 27.16 -15.11
N ILE A 142 -1.70 27.10 -14.79
CA ILE A 142 -0.75 28.20 -15.09
C ILE A 142 -0.68 28.44 -16.60
N ALA A 143 -0.51 27.37 -17.40
CA ALA A 143 -0.46 27.47 -18.86
C ALA A 143 -1.75 28.07 -19.45
N ARG A 144 -2.92 27.71 -18.89
CA ARG A 144 -4.23 28.26 -19.26
C ARG A 144 -4.31 29.76 -18.94
N LEU A 145 -3.98 30.16 -17.71
CA LEU A 145 -4.03 31.56 -17.28
C LEU A 145 -3.06 32.46 -18.04
N ASN A 146 -1.91 31.91 -18.44
CA ASN A 146 -0.91 32.62 -19.25
C ASN A 146 -1.24 32.66 -20.76
N GLY A 147 -2.34 32.02 -21.20
CA GLY A 147 -2.73 31.98 -22.61
C GLY A 147 -1.82 31.13 -23.51
N SER A 148 -1.05 30.21 -22.92
CA SER A 148 -0.08 29.36 -23.65
C SER A 148 -0.72 28.16 -24.36
N LEU A 149 -1.97 27.83 -24.04
CA LEU A 149 -2.69 26.68 -24.61
C LEU A 149 -3.37 27.03 -25.93
N LYS A 150 -3.25 26.15 -26.94
CA LYS A 150 -3.92 26.30 -28.24
C LYS A 150 -5.10 25.34 -28.35
N GLY A 151 -6.24 25.83 -28.84
CA GLY A 151 -7.47 25.06 -29.00
C GLY A 151 -8.71 25.92 -28.80
N SER A 152 -9.74 25.67 -29.59
CA SER A 152 -11.03 26.36 -29.49
C SER A 152 -11.86 25.82 -28.32
N THR A 153 -11.71 24.54 -27.99
CA THR A 153 -12.38 23.91 -26.84
C THR A 153 -11.42 23.63 -25.68
N LYS A 154 -11.98 23.35 -24.50
CA LYS A 154 -11.21 22.99 -23.30
C LYS A 154 -10.49 21.64 -23.44
N GLU A 155 -11.06 20.72 -24.22
CA GLU A 155 -10.46 19.43 -24.57
C GLU A 155 -9.30 19.61 -25.56
N GLU A 156 -9.46 20.46 -26.57
CA GLU A 156 -8.38 20.77 -27.53
C GLU A 156 -7.17 21.41 -26.83
N ARG A 157 -7.42 22.33 -25.89
CA ARG A 157 -6.37 22.97 -25.08
C ARG A 157 -5.67 21.98 -24.15
N PHE A 158 -6.41 21.03 -23.57
CA PHE A 158 -5.84 19.93 -22.80
C PHE A 158 -4.93 19.04 -23.66
N ASN A 159 -5.42 18.61 -24.83
CA ASN A 159 -4.63 17.78 -25.75
C ASN A 159 -3.37 18.51 -26.23
N TYR A 160 -3.46 19.82 -26.47
CA TYR A 160 -2.29 20.63 -26.79
C TYR A 160 -1.27 20.63 -25.64
N TYR A 161 -1.72 20.75 -24.39
CA TYR A 161 -0.84 20.63 -23.23
C TYR A 161 -0.16 19.26 -23.19
N THR A 162 -0.94 18.18 -23.27
CA THR A 162 -0.40 16.83 -23.12
C THR A 162 0.48 16.38 -24.28
N ASP A 163 0.14 16.72 -25.52
CA ASP A 163 0.83 16.24 -26.71
C ASP A 163 1.93 17.16 -27.21
N THR A 164 1.82 18.47 -26.97
CA THR A 164 2.79 19.46 -27.45
C THR A 164 3.67 19.97 -26.31
N ILE A 165 3.07 20.57 -25.27
CA ILE A 165 3.85 21.21 -24.19
C ILE A 165 4.62 20.16 -23.38
N LEU A 166 3.98 19.07 -22.97
CA LEU A 166 4.66 17.99 -22.25
C LEU A 166 5.63 17.16 -23.11
N ASN A 167 5.67 17.41 -24.42
CA ASN A 167 6.65 16.79 -25.32
C ASN A 167 7.85 17.72 -25.61
N ASP A 168 7.82 18.96 -25.12
CA ASP A 168 8.93 19.91 -25.20
C ASP A 168 9.97 19.64 -24.10
N SER A 169 11.22 19.39 -24.48
CA SER A 169 12.25 19.00 -23.52
C SER A 169 12.62 20.13 -22.57
N ASP A 170 12.57 21.38 -23.01
CA ASP A 170 12.99 22.51 -22.18
C ASP A 170 11.89 22.88 -21.18
N TYR A 171 10.62 22.76 -21.57
CA TYR A 171 9.50 22.81 -20.66
C TYR A 171 9.61 21.73 -19.57
N LEU A 172 9.79 20.45 -19.95
CA LEU A 172 9.92 19.38 -18.96
C LEU A 172 11.11 19.60 -18.01
N LYS A 173 12.28 20.01 -18.52
CA LYS A 173 13.43 20.36 -17.68
C LYS A 173 13.10 21.49 -16.71
N SER A 174 12.36 22.51 -17.15
CA SER A 174 11.97 23.62 -16.28
C SER A 174 11.07 23.15 -15.14
N VAL A 175 10.06 22.32 -15.41
CA VAL A 175 9.17 21.76 -14.39
C VAL A 175 9.94 20.83 -13.44
N TYR A 176 10.84 19.99 -13.95
CA TYR A 176 11.67 19.12 -13.11
C TYR A 176 12.67 19.87 -12.24
N LYS A 177 13.17 21.03 -12.70
CA LYS A 177 14.06 21.89 -11.91
C LYS A 177 13.26 22.68 -10.86
N GLU A 178 12.07 23.16 -11.20
CA GLU A 178 11.19 23.88 -10.29
C GLU A 178 10.66 22.98 -9.17
N TYR A 179 10.24 21.76 -9.51
CA TYR A 179 9.78 20.74 -8.55
C TYR A 179 10.84 19.66 -8.37
N SER A 180 12.03 20.09 -7.94
CA SER A 180 13.24 19.26 -7.86
C SER A 180 13.04 18.00 -6.99
N TYR A 181 12.26 18.14 -5.93
CA TYR A 181 11.99 17.04 -5.02
C TYR A 181 10.99 16.02 -5.59
N MET A 182 9.93 16.50 -6.28
CA MET A 182 9.06 15.61 -7.06
C MET A 182 9.87 14.83 -8.09
N TYR A 183 10.74 15.49 -8.85
CA TYR A 183 11.60 14.83 -9.83
C TYR A 183 12.40 13.69 -9.18
N LYS A 184 13.02 13.95 -8.03
CA LYS A 184 13.77 12.94 -7.26
C LYS A 184 12.89 11.76 -6.83
N ILE A 185 11.67 12.00 -6.36
CA ILE A 185 10.73 10.91 -6.03
C ILE A 185 10.43 10.08 -7.28
N LEU A 186 10.06 10.72 -8.39
CA LEU A 186 9.67 10.03 -9.62
C LEU A 186 10.81 9.14 -10.15
N VAL A 187 12.04 9.64 -10.18
CA VAL A 187 13.21 8.87 -10.62
C VAL A 187 13.49 7.69 -9.70
N ASN A 188 13.50 7.91 -8.38
CA ASN A 188 13.77 6.84 -7.41
C ASN A 188 12.68 5.79 -7.41
N ARG A 189 11.42 6.22 -7.44
CA ARG A 189 10.25 5.33 -7.49
C ARG A 189 10.31 4.45 -8.74
N CYS A 190 10.53 5.07 -9.89
CA CYS A 190 10.65 4.36 -11.16
C CYS A 190 11.80 3.35 -11.13
N LYS A 191 12.99 3.75 -10.65
CA LYS A 191 14.14 2.84 -10.47
C LYS A 191 13.76 1.62 -9.63
N TRP A 192 13.17 1.84 -8.45
CA TRP A 192 12.82 0.76 -7.53
C TRP A 192 11.70 -0.14 -8.07
N ASP A 193 10.69 0.40 -8.77
CA ASP A 193 9.64 -0.41 -9.37
C ASP A 193 10.19 -1.30 -10.51
N PHE A 194 11.14 -0.79 -11.32
CA PHE A 194 11.86 -1.60 -12.32
C PHE A 194 12.76 -2.68 -11.70
N GLU A 195 13.46 -2.37 -10.61
CA GLU A 195 14.25 -3.36 -9.86
C GLU A 195 13.33 -4.44 -9.26
N PHE A 196 12.20 -4.02 -8.70
CA PHE A 196 11.24 -4.91 -8.05
C PHE A 196 10.57 -5.85 -9.04
N ILE A 197 10.13 -5.38 -10.21
CA ILE A 197 9.49 -6.28 -11.18
C ILE A 197 10.46 -7.36 -11.70
N LEU A 198 11.74 -7.02 -11.85
CA LEU A 198 12.78 -7.99 -12.23
C LEU A 198 13.04 -9.00 -11.12
N GLU A 199 13.02 -8.58 -9.85
CA GLU A 199 13.09 -9.48 -8.71
C GLU A 199 11.91 -10.46 -8.69
N VAL A 200 10.67 -9.98 -8.83
CA VAL A 200 9.48 -10.84 -8.86
C VAL A 200 9.60 -11.88 -9.98
N LEU A 201 9.98 -11.45 -11.19
CA LEU A 201 10.16 -12.35 -12.34
C LEU A 201 11.28 -13.36 -12.12
N THR A 202 12.40 -12.94 -11.52
CA THR A 202 13.55 -13.81 -11.24
C THR A 202 13.16 -14.90 -10.25
N HIS A 203 12.56 -14.54 -9.13
CA HIS A 203 12.07 -15.53 -8.17
C HIS A 203 10.95 -16.40 -8.74
N THR A 204 10.05 -15.85 -9.57
CA THR A 204 9.01 -16.64 -10.23
C THR A 204 9.63 -17.70 -11.15
N LYS A 205 10.71 -17.37 -11.85
CA LYS A 205 11.45 -18.33 -12.68
C LYS A 205 12.11 -19.41 -11.83
N GLU A 206 12.80 -19.02 -10.76
CA GLU A 206 13.47 -19.95 -9.84
C GLU A 206 12.49 -20.96 -9.21
N HIS A 207 11.29 -20.49 -8.84
CA HIS A 207 10.28 -21.28 -8.13
C HIS A 207 9.18 -21.86 -9.02
N MET A 208 9.29 -21.73 -10.35
CA MET A 208 8.20 -22.12 -11.28
C MET A 208 7.73 -23.57 -11.09
N SER A 209 8.66 -24.50 -10.86
CA SER A 209 8.33 -25.92 -10.64
C SER A 209 7.58 -26.15 -9.32
N GLU A 210 7.96 -25.44 -8.25
CA GLU A 210 7.29 -25.52 -6.94
C GLU A 210 5.92 -24.85 -6.99
N ILE A 211 5.82 -23.68 -7.63
CA ILE A 211 4.55 -22.98 -7.85
C ILE A 211 3.55 -23.89 -8.58
N LYS A 212 3.98 -24.53 -9.68
CA LYS A 212 3.13 -25.43 -10.46
C LYS A 212 2.68 -26.65 -9.66
N SER A 213 3.60 -27.35 -9.01
CA SER A 213 3.31 -28.61 -8.34
C SER A 213 2.60 -28.43 -6.99
N TYR A 214 3.02 -27.47 -6.17
CA TYR A 214 2.52 -27.28 -4.82
C TYR A 214 1.33 -26.33 -4.77
N ILE A 215 1.49 -25.10 -5.29
CA ILE A 215 0.45 -24.06 -5.21
C ILE A 215 -0.69 -24.37 -6.19
N LEU A 216 -0.38 -24.47 -7.48
CA LEU A 216 -1.38 -24.60 -8.55
C LEU A 216 -1.87 -26.03 -8.79
N ASN A 217 -1.12 -27.03 -8.34
CA ASN A 217 -1.39 -28.45 -8.61
C ASN A 217 -1.60 -28.73 -10.12
N SER A 218 -0.77 -28.13 -10.97
CA SER A 218 -0.85 -28.21 -12.42
C SER A 218 0.50 -28.63 -13.03
N ASN A 219 0.44 -29.44 -14.09
CA ASN A 219 1.60 -29.82 -14.91
C ASN A 219 1.62 -29.07 -16.24
N GLU A 220 0.71 -28.12 -16.45
CA GLU A 220 0.63 -27.34 -17.68
C GLU A 220 1.89 -26.49 -17.88
N ASP A 221 2.24 -26.28 -19.15
CA ASP A 221 3.24 -25.27 -19.51
C ASP A 221 2.59 -23.88 -19.45
N ILE A 222 2.77 -23.22 -18.31
CA ILE A 222 2.20 -21.90 -18.04
C ILE A 222 3.28 -20.83 -18.11
N LYS A 223 2.91 -19.66 -18.61
CA LYS A 223 3.77 -18.48 -18.66
C LYS A 223 3.15 -17.32 -17.91
N VAL A 224 3.98 -16.44 -17.38
CA VAL A 224 3.57 -15.16 -16.82
C VAL A 224 3.01 -14.29 -17.94
N LYS A 225 1.76 -13.90 -17.78
CA LYS A 225 1.04 -13.02 -18.70
C LYS A 225 1.12 -11.56 -18.25
N THR A 226 0.80 -11.31 -16.99
CA THR A 226 0.88 -9.98 -16.38
C THR A 226 1.22 -10.11 -14.91
N ILE A 227 1.82 -9.05 -14.35
CA ILE A 227 1.96 -8.87 -12.90
C ILE A 227 1.21 -7.60 -12.53
N VAL A 228 0.28 -7.73 -11.60
CA VAL A 228 -0.48 -6.62 -11.02
C VAL A 228 0.08 -6.36 -9.63
N SER A 229 0.82 -5.26 -9.48
CA SER A 229 1.36 -4.79 -8.20
C SER A 229 0.42 -3.74 -7.56
N SER A 230 0.80 -3.21 -6.39
CA SER A 230 0.01 -2.24 -5.61
C SER A 230 -1.29 -2.79 -5.01
N LEU A 231 -1.26 -4.05 -4.58
CA LEU A 231 -2.33 -4.66 -3.79
C LEU A 231 -2.04 -4.41 -2.31
N GLY A 232 -2.39 -3.22 -1.83
CA GLY A 232 -2.10 -2.75 -0.48
C GLY A 232 -0.92 -1.78 -0.40
N ASP A 233 -0.51 -1.46 0.83
CA ASP A 233 0.51 -0.45 1.11
C ASP A 233 1.89 -0.84 0.58
N SER A 234 2.62 0.16 0.08
CA SER A 234 4.00 -0.02 -0.35
C SER A 234 4.99 0.18 0.80
N HIS A 235 5.99 -0.71 0.88
CA HIS A 235 7.00 -0.71 1.95
C HIS A 235 8.41 -0.86 1.37
N LYS A 236 9.45 -0.54 2.17
CA LYS A 236 10.88 -0.81 1.85
C LYS A 236 11.25 -0.50 0.39
N ARG A 237 11.25 0.78 0.02
CA ARG A 237 11.50 1.28 -1.35
C ARG A 237 10.40 0.88 -2.36
N GLY A 238 9.16 0.84 -1.91
CA GLY A 238 8.01 0.72 -2.79
C GLY A 238 7.61 -0.70 -3.18
N ARG A 239 8.20 -1.72 -2.57
CA ARG A 239 7.79 -3.12 -2.72
C ARG A 239 6.36 -3.29 -2.21
N THR A 240 5.54 -4.01 -2.97
CA THR A 240 4.14 -4.29 -2.66
C THR A 240 3.82 -5.75 -2.92
N VAL A 241 2.77 -6.26 -2.29
CA VAL A 241 2.15 -7.52 -2.72
C VAL A 241 1.74 -7.43 -4.20
N SER A 242 1.95 -8.50 -4.96
CA SER A 242 1.68 -8.55 -6.39
C SER A 242 0.94 -9.84 -6.77
N ILE A 243 -0.06 -9.76 -7.65
CA ILE A 243 -0.66 -10.93 -8.30
C ILE A 243 0.10 -11.22 -9.58
N ILE A 244 0.61 -12.44 -9.70
CA ILE A 244 1.15 -13.01 -10.93
C ILE A 244 0.01 -13.74 -11.63
N ASN A 245 -0.37 -13.26 -12.82
CA ASN A 245 -1.39 -13.91 -13.66
C ASN A 245 -0.70 -14.77 -14.73
N PHE A 246 -1.09 -16.03 -14.81
CA PHE A 246 -0.57 -16.99 -15.79
C PHE A 246 -1.47 -17.10 -17.04
N THR A 247 -0.93 -17.67 -18.12
CA THR A 247 -1.63 -17.86 -19.40
C THR A 247 -2.89 -18.71 -19.31
N ASN A 248 -2.94 -19.66 -18.39
CA ASN A 248 -4.10 -20.53 -18.15
C ASN A 248 -5.14 -19.92 -17.18
N ARG A 249 -4.99 -18.63 -16.81
CA ARG A 249 -5.82 -17.86 -15.86
C ARG A 249 -5.55 -18.16 -14.38
N ASP A 250 -4.61 -19.05 -14.07
CA ASP A 250 -4.16 -19.24 -12.69
C ASP A 250 -3.51 -17.98 -12.15
N LYS A 251 -3.56 -17.84 -10.82
CA LYS A 251 -3.03 -16.70 -10.08
C LYS A 251 -2.22 -17.16 -8.90
N VAL A 252 -1.12 -16.45 -8.66
CA VAL A 252 -0.28 -16.62 -7.47
C VAL A 252 0.02 -15.26 -6.88
N ILE A 253 0.00 -15.17 -5.55
CA ILE A 253 0.39 -13.96 -4.85
C ILE A 253 1.89 -14.01 -4.56
N PHE A 254 2.61 -12.97 -4.96
CA PHE A 254 3.97 -12.71 -4.52
C PHE A 254 3.96 -11.67 -3.40
N LYS A 255 4.62 -11.98 -2.28
CA LYS A 255 4.79 -11.07 -1.16
C LYS A 255 6.28 -10.76 -0.97
N PRO A 256 6.69 -9.48 -0.93
CA PRO A 256 8.08 -9.07 -0.74
C PRO A 256 8.53 -9.12 0.74
N ARG A 257 8.17 -10.21 1.42
CA ARG A 257 8.54 -10.52 2.80
C ARG A 257 8.64 -12.03 2.97
N SER A 258 9.38 -12.48 3.97
CA SER A 258 9.33 -13.87 4.41
C SER A 258 7.89 -14.28 4.77
N LEU A 259 7.53 -15.51 4.43
CA LEU A 259 6.27 -16.17 4.78
C LEU A 259 6.47 -17.28 5.82
N GLU A 260 7.56 -17.21 6.58
CA GLU A 260 7.84 -18.13 7.69
C GLU A 260 6.74 -18.08 8.75
N LEU A 261 6.20 -16.90 9.06
CA LEU A 261 5.06 -16.73 9.96
C LEU A 261 3.79 -17.39 9.42
N ASP A 262 3.49 -17.22 8.12
CA ASP A 262 2.35 -17.85 7.45
C ASP A 262 2.49 -19.39 7.49
N ASN A 263 3.69 -19.93 7.22
CA ASN A 263 4.00 -21.35 7.33
C ASN A 263 3.90 -21.86 8.78
N GLY A 264 4.38 -21.08 9.74
CA GLY A 264 4.26 -21.41 11.17
C GLY A 264 2.80 -21.45 11.61
N PHE A 265 1.99 -20.50 11.14
CA PHE A 265 0.56 -20.49 11.38
C PHE A 265 -0.13 -21.72 10.78
N ASN A 266 0.21 -22.13 9.55
CA ASN A 266 -0.31 -23.37 8.98
C ASN A 266 -0.02 -24.61 9.84
N LYS A 267 1.20 -24.73 10.39
CA LYS A 267 1.56 -25.82 11.32
C LYS A 267 0.77 -25.75 12.63
N PHE A 268 0.48 -24.55 13.12
CA PHE A 268 -0.37 -24.35 14.28
C PHE A 268 -1.83 -24.73 13.99
N ILE A 269 -2.34 -24.41 12.81
CA ILE A 269 -3.65 -24.85 12.33
C ILE A 269 -3.73 -26.37 12.21
N ASP A 270 -2.66 -27.03 11.73
CA ASP A 270 -2.58 -28.49 11.70
C ASP A 270 -2.77 -29.10 13.10
N TYR A 271 -2.01 -28.59 14.07
CA TYR A 271 -2.15 -29.02 15.46
C TYR A 271 -3.58 -28.82 16.00
N LEU A 272 -4.19 -27.66 15.75
CA LEU A 272 -5.55 -27.37 16.20
C LEU A 272 -6.59 -28.27 15.55
N ASN A 273 -6.49 -28.52 14.25
CA ASN A 273 -7.37 -29.41 13.52
C ASN A 273 -7.25 -30.86 14.03
N GLU A 274 -6.02 -31.34 14.26
CA GLU A 274 -5.75 -32.66 14.82
C GLU A 274 -6.32 -32.81 16.25
N LYS A 275 -6.11 -31.82 17.12
CA LYS A 275 -6.61 -31.86 18.51
C LYS A 275 -8.13 -31.76 18.60
N HIS A 276 -8.76 -30.97 17.75
CA HIS A 276 -10.21 -30.83 17.73
C HIS A 276 -10.91 -32.11 17.23
N ASN A 277 -10.23 -32.91 16.39
CA ASN A 277 -10.68 -34.23 15.93
C ASN A 277 -12.09 -34.24 15.30
N ASP A 278 -12.45 -33.17 14.58
CA ASP A 278 -13.64 -33.12 13.74
C ASP A 278 -13.28 -32.49 12.39
N VAL A 279 -13.12 -33.36 11.40
CA VAL A 279 -12.68 -33.00 10.05
C VAL A 279 -13.65 -32.01 9.39
N ASN A 280 -14.94 -32.06 9.73
CA ASN A 280 -15.94 -31.19 9.13
C ASN A 280 -15.80 -29.74 9.58
N SER A 281 -15.09 -29.47 10.68
CA SER A 281 -14.86 -28.10 11.17
C SER A 281 -13.42 -27.63 11.05
N ASN A 282 -12.59 -28.32 10.27
CA ASN A 282 -11.20 -27.92 10.06
C ASN A 282 -11.09 -26.51 9.47
N LEU A 283 -10.11 -25.77 9.97
CA LEU A 283 -9.67 -24.51 9.41
C LEU A 283 -8.80 -24.76 8.17
N TYR A 284 -9.02 -23.97 7.12
CA TYR A 284 -8.24 -24.01 5.90
C TYR A 284 -6.81 -23.52 6.11
N LYS A 285 -5.85 -24.09 5.36
CA LYS A 285 -4.44 -23.70 5.36
C LYS A 285 -4.06 -23.14 3.99
N VAL A 286 -3.49 -21.95 3.98
CA VAL A 286 -3.03 -21.31 2.74
C VAL A 286 -1.73 -21.96 2.29
N LYS A 287 -1.64 -22.42 1.05
CA LYS A 287 -0.38 -22.94 0.50
C LYS A 287 0.64 -21.83 0.33
N VAL A 288 1.84 -22.04 0.86
CA VAL A 288 2.88 -21.02 0.96
C VAL A 288 4.26 -21.60 0.60
N ILE A 289 5.01 -20.88 -0.23
CA ILE A 289 6.43 -21.09 -0.49
C ILE A 289 7.16 -19.88 0.11
N SER A 290 8.01 -20.09 1.12
CA SER A 290 8.73 -19.00 1.78
C SER A 290 10.19 -18.98 1.35
N GLY A 291 10.65 -17.84 0.87
CA GLY A 291 12.06 -17.49 0.79
C GLY A 291 12.50 -16.67 2.00
N GLU A 292 13.76 -16.20 1.98
CA GLU A 292 14.33 -15.42 3.09
C GLU A 292 13.68 -14.04 3.24
N ASN A 293 13.44 -13.35 2.13
CA ASN A 293 12.92 -11.98 2.11
C ASN A 293 11.73 -11.80 1.14
N TYR A 294 11.15 -12.91 0.68
CA TYR A 294 10.02 -12.97 -0.23
C TYR A 294 9.25 -14.29 -0.01
N GLY A 295 8.09 -14.42 -0.63
CA GLY A 295 7.43 -15.71 -0.78
C GLY A 295 6.24 -15.66 -1.72
N PHE A 296 5.73 -16.86 -2.04
CA PHE A 296 4.56 -17.08 -2.86
C PHE A 296 3.46 -17.69 -2.01
N CYS A 297 2.22 -17.26 -2.20
CA CYS A 297 1.07 -17.98 -1.67
C CYS A 297 -0.01 -18.15 -2.72
N GLU A 298 -0.87 -19.14 -2.51
CA GLU A 298 -2.00 -19.36 -3.41
C GLU A 298 -2.94 -18.15 -3.42
N PHE A 299 -3.57 -17.91 -4.57
CA PHE A 299 -4.59 -16.90 -4.69
C PHE A 299 -5.92 -17.44 -4.13
N ILE A 300 -6.41 -16.84 -3.05
CA ILE A 300 -7.69 -17.21 -2.46
C ILE A 300 -8.81 -16.42 -3.13
N GLU A 301 -9.67 -17.12 -3.87
CA GLU A 301 -10.84 -16.53 -4.50
C GLU A 301 -12.04 -16.57 -3.55
N ARG A 302 -12.77 -15.46 -3.47
CA ARG A 302 -14.05 -15.39 -2.77
C ARG A 302 -15.05 -16.34 -3.41
N LYS A 303 -15.73 -17.15 -2.58
CA LYS A 303 -16.79 -18.06 -3.02
C LYS A 303 -18.02 -17.87 -2.14
N ASP A 304 -19.19 -17.91 -2.75
CA ASP A 304 -20.45 -17.83 -2.03
C ASP A 304 -20.72 -19.16 -1.30
N CYS A 305 -21.44 -19.09 -0.19
CA CYS A 305 -22.02 -20.24 0.49
C CYS A 305 -23.24 -20.75 -0.29
N ASN A 306 -23.44 -22.06 -0.30
CA ASN A 306 -24.56 -22.69 -0.99
C ASN A 306 -25.89 -22.53 -0.24
N ASN A 307 -25.85 -22.42 1.09
CA ASN A 307 -27.02 -22.36 1.95
C ASN A 307 -26.66 -21.80 3.33
N GLU A 308 -27.68 -21.61 4.16
CA GLU A 308 -27.54 -21.03 5.50
C GLU A 308 -26.72 -21.90 6.46
N GLU A 309 -26.67 -23.21 6.25
CA GLU A 309 -25.87 -24.12 7.09
C GLU A 309 -24.38 -23.90 6.84
N GLU A 310 -23.97 -23.68 5.59
CA GLU A 310 -22.59 -23.28 5.28
C GLU A 310 -22.20 -21.94 5.89
N VAL A 311 -23.16 -21.01 6.03
CA VAL A 311 -22.94 -19.73 6.70
C VAL A 311 -22.73 -19.91 8.21
N LYS A 312 -23.51 -20.78 8.86
CA LYS A 312 -23.27 -21.15 10.27
C LYS A 312 -21.88 -21.75 10.45
N GLN A 313 -21.49 -22.66 9.56
CA GLN A 313 -20.15 -23.25 9.58
C GLN A 313 -19.05 -22.21 9.33
N PHE A 314 -19.28 -21.23 8.43
CA PHE A 314 -18.38 -20.11 8.22
C PHE A 314 -18.14 -19.34 9.52
N TYR A 315 -19.21 -18.95 10.22
CA TYR A 315 -19.09 -18.17 11.45
C TYR A 315 -18.54 -18.98 12.63
N TYR A 316 -18.86 -20.27 12.70
CA TYR A 316 -18.21 -21.20 13.64
C TYR A 316 -16.69 -21.26 13.40
N ARG A 317 -16.26 -21.46 12.15
CA ARG A 317 -14.83 -21.41 11.78
C ARG A 317 -14.21 -20.04 12.01
N THR A 318 -14.99 -18.97 11.89
CA THR A 318 -14.52 -17.60 12.16
C THR A 318 -14.19 -17.44 13.65
N GLY A 319 -15.03 -17.99 14.53
CA GLY A 319 -14.74 -18.12 15.96
C GLY A 319 -13.46 -18.91 16.24
N LYS A 320 -13.30 -20.07 15.59
CA LYS A 320 -12.10 -20.91 15.72
C LYS A 320 -10.83 -20.14 15.31
N LEU A 321 -10.89 -19.45 14.17
CA LEU A 321 -9.80 -18.61 13.65
C LEU A 321 -9.44 -17.48 14.62
N LEU A 322 -10.45 -16.79 15.18
CA LEU A 322 -10.25 -15.75 16.19
C LEU A 322 -9.55 -16.29 17.44
N GLY A 323 -9.92 -17.49 17.90
CA GLY A 323 -9.25 -18.17 19.02
C GLY A 323 -7.77 -18.46 18.75
N ALA A 324 -7.46 -18.95 17.54
CA ALA A 324 -6.09 -19.22 17.11
C ALA A 324 -5.25 -17.94 17.02
N LEU A 325 -5.79 -16.88 16.41
CA LEU A 325 -5.11 -15.58 16.27
C LEU A 325 -4.90 -14.90 17.64
N PHE A 326 -5.87 -15.01 18.54
CA PHE A 326 -5.76 -14.49 19.90
C PHE A 326 -4.63 -15.17 20.69
N ALA A 327 -4.51 -16.50 20.57
CA ALA A 327 -3.46 -17.26 21.24
C ALA A 327 -2.03 -16.85 20.81
N LEU A 328 -1.88 -16.39 19.57
CA LEU A 328 -0.61 -15.95 19.00
C LEU A 328 -0.43 -14.42 19.07
N ASN A 329 -1.32 -13.71 19.77
CA ASN A 329 -1.29 -12.25 19.92
C ASN A 329 -1.14 -11.54 18.55
N ALA A 330 -1.97 -11.96 17.59
CA ALA A 330 -2.09 -11.30 16.29
C ALA A 330 -2.65 -9.88 16.45
N LYS A 331 -2.31 -8.98 15.54
CA LYS A 331 -2.97 -7.67 15.41
C LYS A 331 -3.21 -7.33 13.95
N ASP A 332 -3.99 -6.27 13.74
CA ASP A 332 -4.22 -5.67 12.43
C ASP A 332 -4.88 -6.63 11.44
N ILE A 333 -5.86 -7.42 11.91
CA ILE A 333 -6.70 -8.25 11.05
C ILE A 333 -8.00 -7.49 10.78
N HIS A 334 -8.04 -6.76 9.68
CA HIS A 334 -9.19 -5.98 9.21
C HIS A 334 -9.92 -6.67 8.06
N HIS A 335 -11.03 -6.11 7.59
CA HIS A 335 -11.89 -6.72 6.57
C HIS A 335 -11.19 -7.08 5.25
N GLU A 336 -10.06 -6.47 4.91
CA GLU A 336 -9.35 -6.78 3.66
C GLU A 336 -8.40 -7.97 3.82
N ASN A 337 -8.08 -8.37 5.06
CA ASN A 337 -7.22 -9.53 5.32
C ASN A 337 -7.99 -10.83 5.47
N ILE A 338 -9.32 -10.82 5.43
CA ILE A 338 -10.16 -12.02 5.46
C ILE A 338 -10.86 -12.19 4.11
N ILE A 339 -10.81 -13.40 3.56
CA ILE A 339 -11.56 -13.79 2.37
C ILE A 339 -12.54 -14.90 2.74
N ALA A 340 -13.81 -14.70 2.40
CA ALA A 340 -14.86 -15.70 2.49
C ALA A 340 -14.78 -16.66 1.29
N MET A 341 -14.14 -17.81 1.50
CA MET A 341 -14.06 -18.89 0.52
C MET A 341 -15.12 -19.94 0.83
N GLY A 342 -16.38 -19.66 0.48
CA GLY A 342 -17.53 -20.48 0.84
C GLY A 342 -17.70 -20.47 2.35
N ASN A 343 -17.68 -21.65 2.97
CA ASN A 343 -17.76 -21.79 4.42
C ASN A 343 -16.41 -21.64 5.15
N GLN A 344 -15.34 -21.21 4.46
CA GLN A 344 -14.01 -21.04 5.05
C GLN A 344 -13.64 -19.54 5.16
N PRO A 345 -13.48 -19.00 6.39
CA PRO A 345 -12.83 -17.71 6.59
C PRO A 345 -11.32 -17.88 6.48
N VAL A 346 -10.71 -17.30 5.43
CA VAL A 346 -9.27 -17.42 5.18
C VAL A 346 -8.58 -16.10 5.48
N VAL A 347 -7.65 -16.12 6.43
CA VAL A 347 -6.76 -14.99 6.70
C VAL A 347 -5.60 -14.98 5.69
N ILE A 348 -5.41 -13.85 5.02
CA ILE A 348 -4.41 -13.70 3.96
C ILE A 348 -3.24 -12.82 4.35
N ASP A 349 -3.23 -12.23 5.55
CA ASP A 349 -2.05 -11.52 6.06
C ASP A 349 -1.78 -11.84 7.54
N LEU A 350 -0.56 -12.27 7.83
CA LEU A 350 -0.14 -12.84 9.11
C LEU A 350 1.21 -12.26 9.57
N GLU A 351 1.64 -11.14 8.99
CA GLU A 351 2.93 -10.54 9.35
C GLU A 351 2.95 -9.93 10.75
N ALA A 352 1.80 -9.58 11.32
CA ALA A 352 1.66 -8.99 12.66
C ALA A 352 1.32 -10.02 13.76
N LEU A 353 1.69 -11.29 13.59
CA LEU A 353 1.66 -12.29 14.67
C LEU A 353 2.68 -11.94 15.77
N PHE A 354 2.39 -12.30 17.02
CA PHE A 354 3.23 -12.01 18.19
C PHE A 354 3.53 -10.52 18.40
N HIS A 355 2.57 -9.64 18.11
CA HIS A 355 2.79 -8.18 18.17
C HIS A 355 3.20 -7.73 19.58
N SER A 356 4.41 -7.18 19.71
CA SER A 356 4.93 -6.69 20.99
C SER A 356 4.17 -5.46 21.48
N ASP A 357 4.08 -5.25 22.79
CA ASP A 357 3.54 -4.02 23.34
C ASP A 357 4.70 -3.11 23.83
N VAL A 358 5.02 -2.07 23.05
CA VAL A 358 6.15 -1.15 23.36
C VAL A 358 5.74 -0.06 24.34
N THR A 359 4.45 0.13 24.61
CA THR A 359 3.98 1.04 25.68
C THR A 359 4.40 0.57 27.08
N LEU A 360 4.98 -0.63 27.18
CA LEU A 360 5.44 -1.26 28.42
C LEU A 360 6.78 -0.73 28.97
N MET A 361 7.44 0.23 28.30
CA MET A 361 8.80 0.65 28.68
C MET A 361 8.89 1.66 29.84
N ASP A 362 7.83 2.42 30.19
CA ASP A 362 7.85 3.26 31.41
C ASP A 362 6.55 3.17 32.22
N LYS A 363 6.51 2.19 33.14
CA LYS A 363 5.32 1.85 33.94
C LYS A 363 5.02 2.82 35.10
N ARG A 364 5.82 3.87 35.28
CA ARG A 364 5.82 4.69 36.51
C ARG A 364 4.72 5.76 36.57
N PHE A 365 3.95 5.94 35.49
CA PHE A 365 2.97 7.04 35.39
C PHE A 365 1.61 6.65 34.80
N PHE A 366 1.21 5.38 34.85
CA PHE A 366 -0.07 5.00 34.24
C PHE A 366 -1.28 5.64 34.95
N LYS A 367 -2.05 6.46 34.23
CA LYS A 367 -3.35 6.97 34.66
C LYS A 367 -4.39 5.82 34.61
N SER A 368 -5.49 5.94 35.35
CA SER A 368 -6.56 4.93 35.36
C SER A 368 -7.13 4.63 33.96
N ILE A 369 -7.17 5.64 33.09
CA ILE A 369 -7.60 5.49 31.69
C ILE A 369 -6.67 4.59 30.88
N GLU A 370 -5.36 4.67 31.11
CA GLU A 370 -4.35 3.87 30.40
C GLU A 370 -4.41 2.41 30.86
N VAL A 371 -4.72 2.16 32.14
CA VAL A 371 -4.97 0.81 32.65
C VAL A 371 -6.23 0.21 32.02
N ALA A 372 -7.32 0.98 31.92
CA ALA A 372 -8.55 0.53 31.29
C ALA A 372 -8.35 0.22 29.80
N GLN A 373 -7.65 1.11 29.08
CA GLN A 373 -7.30 0.92 27.68
C GLN A 373 -6.46 -0.35 27.48
N LYS A 374 -5.49 -0.60 28.37
CA LYS A 374 -4.67 -1.81 28.33
C LYS A 374 -5.48 -3.10 28.49
N ILE A 375 -6.49 -3.12 29.37
CA ILE A 375 -7.36 -4.29 29.52
C ILE A 375 -8.06 -4.58 28.20
N ILE A 376 -8.60 -3.55 27.54
CA ILE A 376 -9.26 -3.66 26.24
C ILE A 376 -8.25 -4.14 25.17
N GLU A 377 -7.05 -3.56 25.11
CA GLU A 377 -5.99 -3.92 24.17
C GLU A 377 -5.36 -5.30 24.41
N SER A 378 -5.59 -5.90 25.58
CA SER A 378 -5.17 -7.27 25.90
C SER A 378 -6.27 -8.33 25.63
N SER A 379 -7.45 -7.89 25.19
CA SER A 379 -8.59 -8.75 24.87
C SER A 379 -8.65 -9.08 23.38
N VAL A 380 -9.60 -9.92 23.00
CA VAL A 380 -9.91 -10.23 21.59
C VAL A 380 -10.20 -9.00 20.72
N TYR A 381 -10.50 -7.85 21.33
CA TYR A 381 -10.69 -6.58 20.62
C TYR A 381 -9.45 -6.13 19.83
N SER A 382 -8.24 -6.40 20.35
CA SER A 382 -6.99 -5.96 19.71
C SER A 382 -6.65 -6.70 18.42
N ILE A 383 -7.31 -7.83 18.14
CA ILE A 383 -7.06 -8.63 16.94
C ILE A 383 -7.55 -7.90 15.68
N GLY A 384 -8.63 -7.10 15.81
CA GLY A 384 -9.27 -6.40 14.69
C GLY A 384 -10.55 -7.06 14.17
N PHE A 385 -10.99 -8.18 14.77
CA PHE A 385 -12.22 -8.85 14.35
C PHE A 385 -13.50 -8.12 14.76
N LEU A 386 -13.54 -7.62 15.99
CA LEU A 386 -14.75 -7.01 16.55
C LEU A 386 -15.00 -5.62 15.98
N PRO A 387 -16.27 -5.19 15.85
CA PRO A 387 -16.64 -3.88 15.32
C PRO A 387 -15.84 -2.74 15.96
N GLN A 388 -15.22 -1.92 15.11
CA GLN A 388 -14.45 -0.74 15.53
C GLN A 388 -15.08 0.52 14.93
N LYS A 389 -15.07 1.62 15.67
CA LYS A 389 -15.56 2.90 15.17
C LYS A 389 -14.39 3.82 14.84
N ILE A 390 -14.10 3.95 13.55
CA ILE A 390 -13.15 4.98 13.07
C ILE A 390 -13.97 6.19 12.62
N SER A 391 -13.72 7.33 13.25
CA SER A 391 -14.40 8.60 12.95
C SER A 391 -13.38 9.72 12.83
N ASN A 392 -13.78 10.84 12.22
CA ASN A 392 -12.95 12.03 12.15
C ASN A 392 -13.06 12.81 13.48
N PRO A 393 -11.97 12.95 14.26
CA PRO A 393 -12.02 13.61 15.56
C PRO A 393 -12.34 15.11 15.47
N TYR A 394 -12.22 15.72 14.29
CA TYR A 394 -12.53 17.13 14.03
C TYR A 394 -13.95 17.34 13.50
N ASN A 395 -14.73 16.27 13.33
CA ASN A 395 -16.14 16.37 12.93
C ASN A 395 -17.02 16.25 14.17
N ASN A 396 -17.92 17.23 14.36
CA ASN A 396 -18.87 17.22 15.48
C ASN A 396 -20.03 16.24 15.28
N ASP A 397 -20.17 15.67 14.07
CA ASP A 397 -21.16 14.63 13.80
C ASP A 397 -20.62 13.24 14.16
N SER A 398 -20.95 12.79 15.38
CA SER A 398 -20.58 11.46 15.89
C SER A 398 -21.29 10.29 15.20
N SER A 399 -22.22 10.56 14.27
CA SER A 399 -22.94 9.51 13.54
C SER A 399 -22.15 8.94 12.36
N THR A 400 -21.16 9.69 11.84
CA THR A 400 -20.31 9.22 10.74
C THR A 400 -19.11 8.45 11.29
N TYR A 401 -19.17 7.12 11.20
CA TYR A 401 -18.04 6.23 11.47
C TYR A 401 -17.94 5.15 10.39
N VAL A 402 -16.76 4.57 10.25
CA VAL A 402 -16.55 3.35 9.47
C VAL A 402 -16.11 2.22 10.39
N ASP A 403 -16.68 1.04 10.15
CA ASP A 403 -16.22 -0.22 10.70
C ASP A 403 -15.35 -0.97 9.69
N VAL A 404 -14.05 -1.00 9.99
CA VAL A 404 -13.04 -1.73 9.20
C VAL A 404 -12.69 -3.10 9.78
N SER A 405 -13.40 -3.53 10.83
CA SER A 405 -13.15 -4.81 11.48
C SER A 405 -13.41 -5.99 10.55
N ALA A 406 -12.86 -7.16 10.89
CA ALA A 406 -13.09 -8.38 10.10
C ALA A 406 -14.57 -8.78 10.01
N PHE A 407 -15.41 -8.40 10.98
CA PHE A 407 -16.86 -8.59 10.95
C PHE A 407 -17.64 -7.46 10.26
N GLY A 408 -16.99 -6.32 9.99
CA GLY A 408 -17.57 -5.18 9.29
C GLY A 408 -17.49 -5.32 7.76
N GLY A 409 -17.56 -4.19 7.05
CA GLY A 409 -17.39 -4.16 5.58
C GLY A 409 -18.52 -4.85 4.79
N GLU A 410 -19.70 -4.99 5.39
CA GLU A 410 -20.88 -5.64 4.79
C GLU A 410 -21.50 -4.82 3.64
N GLU A 411 -21.28 -3.51 3.64
CA GLU A 411 -21.80 -2.60 2.63
C GLU A 411 -20.81 -1.47 2.39
N ASN A 412 -21.08 -0.67 1.36
CA ASN A 412 -20.30 0.54 1.11
C ASN A 412 -20.56 1.54 2.24
N GLN A 413 -19.50 1.95 2.92
CA GLN A 413 -19.57 2.87 4.05
C GLN A 413 -19.08 4.26 3.64
N ALA A 414 -19.65 5.32 4.20
CA ALA A 414 -19.09 6.66 4.02
C ALA A 414 -17.71 6.72 4.69
N ALA A 415 -16.70 7.21 3.97
CA ALA A 415 -15.37 7.37 4.53
C ALA A 415 -15.38 8.51 5.56
N PRO A 416 -14.71 8.35 6.72
CA PRO A 416 -14.68 9.39 7.75
C PRO A 416 -13.90 10.64 7.31
N PHE A 417 -13.04 10.50 6.29
CA PHE A 417 -12.23 11.58 5.74
C PHE A 417 -12.62 11.82 4.27
N LYS A 418 -12.68 13.10 3.87
CA LYS A 418 -12.91 13.48 2.47
C LYS A 418 -11.73 13.05 1.61
N ALA A 419 -12.02 12.50 0.45
CA ALA A 419 -11.02 12.14 -0.55
C ALA A 419 -10.76 13.29 -1.52
N PHE A 420 -9.56 13.35 -2.09
CA PHE A 420 -9.28 14.24 -3.21
C PHE A 420 -9.68 13.55 -4.51
N LYS A 421 -10.51 14.21 -5.32
CA LYS A 421 -10.95 13.71 -6.62
C LYS A 421 -10.61 14.69 -7.73
N LEU A 422 -10.11 14.16 -8.83
CA LEU A 422 -9.92 14.91 -10.07
C LEU A 422 -11.28 15.13 -10.74
N VAL A 423 -11.61 16.37 -11.05
CA VAL A 423 -12.81 16.74 -11.81
C VAL A 423 -12.43 17.52 -13.05
N ASN A 424 -13.31 17.53 -14.05
CA ASN A 424 -13.04 18.05 -15.40
C ASN A 424 -11.80 17.40 -16.05
N SER A 425 -11.60 16.10 -15.80
CA SER A 425 -10.53 15.32 -16.42
C SER A 425 -10.55 15.45 -17.94
N ASN A 426 -9.37 15.46 -18.58
CA ASN A 426 -9.20 15.66 -20.02
C ASN A 426 -9.62 17.03 -20.55
N THR A 427 -9.61 18.05 -19.69
CA THR A 427 -9.85 19.45 -20.07
C THR A 427 -8.82 20.37 -19.41
N ASP A 428 -8.61 21.57 -19.96
CA ASP A 428 -7.72 22.57 -19.34
C ASP A 428 -8.32 23.22 -18.07
N GLU A 429 -9.57 22.90 -17.75
CA GLU A 429 -10.27 23.28 -16.52
C GLU A 429 -10.16 22.20 -15.42
N ILE A 430 -9.24 21.24 -15.60
CA ILE A 430 -8.95 20.18 -14.65
C ILE A 430 -8.59 20.77 -13.28
N LYS A 431 -9.21 20.21 -12.24
CA LYS A 431 -8.98 20.64 -10.84
C LYS A 431 -9.17 19.48 -9.88
N ILE A 432 -8.66 19.66 -8.68
CA ILE A 432 -8.79 18.70 -7.58
C ILE A 432 -9.81 19.25 -6.58
N GLU A 433 -10.83 18.46 -6.28
CA GLU A 433 -11.86 18.79 -5.30
C GLU A 433 -11.84 17.80 -4.14
N LYS A 434 -12.22 18.27 -2.95
CA LYS A 434 -12.51 17.39 -1.80
C LYS A 434 -13.94 16.88 -1.94
N VAL A 435 -14.10 15.57 -2.05
CA VAL A 435 -15.39 14.89 -2.17
C VAL A 435 -15.59 13.92 -1.00
N GLU A 436 -16.84 13.60 -0.69
CA GLU A 436 -17.13 12.50 0.21
C GLU A 436 -16.59 11.20 -0.40
N GLY A 437 -15.76 10.49 0.37
CA GLY A 437 -15.23 9.19 -0.01
C GLY A 437 -16.17 8.07 0.45
N PHE A 438 -15.99 6.89 -0.12
CA PHE A 438 -16.65 5.66 0.35
C PHE A 438 -15.61 4.56 0.50
N ILE A 439 -15.81 3.69 1.48
CA ILE A 439 -15.06 2.45 1.66
C ILE A 439 -15.95 1.35 1.11
N GLU A 440 -15.44 0.65 0.09
CA GLU A 440 -16.17 -0.42 -0.57
C GLU A 440 -16.30 -1.65 0.32
N SER A 441 -17.41 -2.38 0.18
CA SER A 441 -17.56 -3.70 0.80
C SER A 441 -16.44 -4.63 0.37
N GLN A 442 -15.94 -5.46 1.29
CA GLN A 442 -14.81 -6.35 1.03
C GLN A 442 -15.24 -7.81 0.84
N ASN A 443 -14.26 -8.68 0.58
CA ASN A 443 -14.47 -10.10 0.32
C ASN A 443 -14.56 -10.96 1.59
N ASN A 444 -14.63 -10.36 2.78
CA ASN A 444 -14.63 -11.03 4.09
C ASN A 444 -15.96 -11.65 4.49
N ASN A 445 -17.08 -11.15 3.95
CA ASN A 445 -18.40 -11.59 4.38
C ASN A 445 -18.95 -12.75 3.52
N PRO A 446 -19.58 -13.77 4.14
CA PRO A 446 -20.22 -14.85 3.41
C PRO A 446 -21.47 -14.33 2.69
N LYS A 447 -21.74 -14.88 1.50
CA LYS A 447 -22.98 -14.60 0.76
C LYS A 447 -23.73 -15.87 0.42
N VAL A 448 -25.05 -15.77 0.32
CA VAL A 448 -25.94 -16.80 -0.23
C VAL A 448 -26.83 -16.11 -1.26
N ASN A 449 -26.90 -16.64 -2.49
CA ASN A 449 -27.70 -16.06 -3.58
C ASN A 449 -27.43 -14.55 -3.84
N GLY A 450 -26.17 -14.11 -3.70
CA GLY A 450 -25.75 -12.73 -3.90
C GLY A 450 -25.98 -11.78 -2.72
N GLU A 451 -26.62 -12.24 -1.64
CA GLU A 451 -26.87 -11.44 -0.44
C GLU A 451 -25.86 -11.75 0.67
N ILE A 452 -25.38 -10.70 1.34
CA ILE A 452 -24.49 -10.83 2.50
C ILE A 452 -25.28 -11.33 3.70
N ARG A 453 -24.68 -12.27 4.43
CA ARG A 453 -25.15 -12.68 5.75
C ARG A 453 -24.29 -12.00 6.78
N LYS A 454 -24.93 -11.29 7.70
CA LYS A 454 -24.27 -10.46 8.71
C LYS A 454 -23.85 -11.27 9.91
N SER A 455 -22.71 -10.92 10.50
CA SER A 455 -22.15 -11.63 11.66
C SER A 455 -23.04 -11.55 12.90
N GLU A 456 -23.84 -10.49 13.02
CA GLU A 456 -24.76 -10.26 14.14
C GLU A 456 -25.83 -11.36 14.32
N TYR A 457 -26.14 -12.11 13.27
CA TYR A 457 -27.11 -13.21 13.31
C TYR A 457 -26.50 -14.56 13.71
N TYR A 458 -25.18 -14.66 13.85
CA TYR A 458 -24.46 -15.92 14.12
C TYR A 458 -23.46 -15.79 15.28
N ILE A 459 -23.80 -14.95 16.25
CA ILE A 459 -22.96 -14.67 17.43
C ILE A 459 -22.68 -15.96 18.23
N ASP A 460 -23.67 -16.86 18.32
CA ASP A 460 -23.53 -18.11 19.08
C ASP A 460 -22.54 -19.06 18.40
N GLU A 461 -22.57 -19.19 17.08
CA GLU A 461 -21.60 -19.96 16.31
C GLU A 461 -20.18 -19.42 16.49
N ILE A 462 -20.00 -18.09 16.41
CA ILE A 462 -18.70 -17.44 16.64
C ILE A 462 -18.18 -17.74 18.04
N LYS A 463 -19.03 -17.58 19.06
CA LYS A 463 -18.64 -17.81 20.46
C LYS A 463 -18.30 -19.27 20.71
N GLN A 464 -19.07 -20.19 20.13
CA GLN A 464 -18.83 -21.63 20.26
C GLN A 464 -17.48 -22.01 19.64
N GLY A 465 -17.22 -21.58 18.39
CA GLY A 465 -15.95 -21.87 17.72
C GLY A 465 -14.74 -21.30 18.44
N PHE A 466 -14.86 -20.09 19.00
CA PHE A 466 -13.81 -19.51 19.83
C PHE A 466 -13.58 -20.33 21.10
N ALA A 467 -14.66 -20.67 21.82
CA ALA A 467 -14.59 -21.41 23.07
C ALA A 467 -13.96 -22.80 22.89
N ASP A 468 -14.27 -23.50 21.80
CA ASP A 468 -13.74 -24.83 21.52
C ASP A 468 -12.23 -24.79 21.27
N ILE A 469 -11.74 -23.86 20.45
CA ILE A 469 -10.29 -23.68 20.24
C ILE A 469 -9.59 -23.21 21.51
N TYR A 470 -10.19 -22.27 22.24
CA TYR A 470 -9.57 -21.76 23.46
C TYR A 470 -9.48 -22.84 24.55
N SER A 471 -10.48 -23.71 24.64
CA SER A 471 -10.47 -24.85 25.58
C SER A 471 -9.38 -25.85 25.22
N ILE A 472 -9.23 -26.22 23.94
CA ILE A 472 -8.13 -27.07 23.46
C ILE A 472 -6.77 -26.49 23.87
N LEU A 473 -6.57 -25.19 23.65
CA LEU A 473 -5.33 -24.50 24.01
C LEU A 473 -5.08 -24.50 25.52
N TYR A 474 -6.13 -24.28 26.32
CA TYR A 474 -6.06 -24.24 27.77
C TYR A 474 -5.72 -25.63 28.35
N GLU A 475 -6.37 -26.67 27.86
CA GLU A 475 -6.17 -28.06 28.31
C GLU A 475 -4.78 -28.60 27.94
N ASN A 476 -4.21 -28.14 26.81
CA ASN A 476 -2.92 -28.59 26.30
C ASN A 476 -1.80 -27.53 26.48
N LYS A 477 -1.94 -26.62 27.44
CA LYS A 477 -1.10 -25.41 27.58
C LYS A 477 0.41 -25.64 27.46
N ASN A 478 0.96 -26.64 28.15
CA ASN A 478 2.42 -26.88 28.13
C ASN A 478 2.90 -27.33 26.75
N GLU A 479 2.16 -28.26 26.11
CA GLU A 479 2.43 -28.74 24.76
C GLU A 479 2.32 -27.58 23.75
N VAL A 480 1.31 -26.73 23.88
CA VAL A 480 1.14 -25.54 23.03
C VAL A 480 2.33 -24.59 23.16
N VAL A 481 2.82 -24.34 24.37
CA VAL A 481 3.99 -23.47 24.60
C VAL A 481 5.25 -24.05 23.96
N GLU A 482 5.48 -25.36 24.09
CA GLU A 482 6.62 -26.03 23.44
C GLU A 482 6.50 -25.98 21.92
N LEU A 483 5.31 -26.26 21.38
CA LEU A 483 5.01 -26.21 19.96
C LEU A 483 5.23 -24.81 19.38
N VAL A 484 4.68 -23.77 20.01
CA VAL A 484 4.84 -22.37 19.58
C VAL A 484 6.31 -21.97 19.59
N ASN A 485 7.06 -22.32 20.63
CA ASN A 485 8.50 -22.07 20.67
C ASN A 485 9.25 -22.86 19.58
N TYR A 486 8.89 -24.11 19.32
CA TYR A 486 9.51 -24.91 18.28
C TYR A 486 9.25 -24.34 16.87
N ILE A 487 8.00 -23.92 16.61
CA ILE A 487 7.58 -23.42 15.30
C ILE A 487 8.15 -22.03 15.04
N PHE A 488 8.01 -21.08 15.97
CA PHE A 488 8.16 -19.65 15.67
C PHE A 488 9.47 -19.01 16.16
N LYS A 489 10.34 -19.76 16.84
CA LYS A 489 11.58 -19.21 17.40
C LYS A 489 12.49 -18.61 16.32
N GLY A 490 12.85 -17.34 16.50
CA GLY A 490 13.77 -16.60 15.63
C GLY A 490 13.10 -15.94 14.42
N MET A 491 11.80 -16.17 14.21
CA MET A 491 11.04 -15.49 13.16
C MET A 491 10.85 -14.01 13.47
N LYS A 492 10.72 -13.20 12.41
CA LYS A 492 10.51 -11.75 12.51
C LYS A 492 9.07 -11.41 12.17
N ASN A 493 8.47 -10.50 12.93
CA ASN A 493 7.14 -9.97 12.69
C ASN A 493 7.17 -8.47 12.31
N ARG A 494 6.06 -7.98 11.78
CA ARG A 494 5.77 -6.57 11.58
C ARG A 494 5.33 -5.96 12.90
N PHE A 495 6.04 -4.92 13.31
CA PHE A 495 5.63 -4.10 14.44
C PHE A 495 4.95 -2.83 13.94
N ILE A 496 3.66 -2.69 14.23
CA ILE A 496 2.85 -1.51 13.87
C ILE A 496 2.91 -0.51 15.03
N LEU A 497 3.57 0.63 14.79
CA LEU A 497 3.76 1.67 15.80
C LEU A 497 2.58 2.67 15.84
N ARG A 498 2.05 3.03 14.67
CA ARG A 498 0.91 3.94 14.51
C ARG A 498 -0.02 3.40 13.42
N PRO A 499 -1.34 3.69 13.49
CA PRO A 499 -2.27 3.32 12.44
C PRO A 499 -1.87 3.85 11.06
N THR A 500 -2.04 3.03 10.02
CA THR A 500 -1.68 3.35 8.64
C THR A 500 -2.28 4.66 8.13
N TYR A 501 -3.53 4.99 8.49
CA TYR A 501 -4.20 6.19 7.99
C TYR A 501 -3.46 7.48 8.37
N ILE A 502 -2.71 7.51 9.49
CA ILE A 502 -1.91 8.66 9.89
C ILE A 502 -0.78 8.88 8.88
N TYR A 503 -0.08 7.81 8.50
CA TYR A 503 0.96 7.87 7.46
C TYR A 503 0.37 8.24 6.10
N GLY A 504 -0.80 7.72 5.75
CA GLY A 504 -1.51 8.09 4.52
C GLY A 504 -1.84 9.59 4.46
N GLN A 505 -2.28 10.20 5.57
CA GLN A 505 -2.54 11.65 5.62
C GLN A 505 -1.26 12.48 5.50
N LEU A 506 -0.20 12.10 6.20
CA LEU A 506 1.11 12.76 6.08
C LEU A 506 1.65 12.68 4.66
N MET A 507 1.56 11.50 4.04
CA MET A 507 2.01 11.28 2.67
C MET A 507 1.24 12.17 1.68
N ASN A 508 -0.10 12.16 1.74
CA ASN A 508 -0.96 13.00 0.92
C ASN A 508 -0.71 14.51 1.11
N THR A 509 -0.37 14.92 2.33
CA THR A 509 -0.01 16.31 2.62
C THR A 509 1.34 16.64 1.98
N SER A 510 2.32 15.73 2.12
CA SER A 510 3.66 15.87 1.55
C SER A 510 3.70 16.01 0.03
N TYR A 511 2.62 15.65 -0.68
CA TYR A 511 2.48 15.79 -2.13
C TYR A 511 1.95 17.15 -2.59
N HIS A 512 1.79 18.12 -1.68
CA HIS A 512 1.45 19.49 -2.08
C HIS A 512 2.56 20.08 -2.97
N PRO A 513 2.23 20.83 -4.05
CA PRO A 513 3.23 21.42 -4.94
C PRO A 513 4.32 22.22 -4.22
N ASP A 514 3.97 22.96 -3.18
CA ASP A 514 4.95 23.77 -2.43
C ASP A 514 5.98 22.92 -1.68
N PHE A 515 5.59 21.74 -1.19
CA PHE A 515 6.50 20.80 -0.50
C PHE A 515 7.30 19.92 -1.47
N MET A 516 7.01 20.05 -2.77
CA MET A 516 7.68 19.31 -3.85
C MET A 516 8.70 20.16 -4.61
N ARG A 517 8.78 21.46 -4.33
CA ARG A 517 9.80 22.39 -4.85
C ARG A 517 11.16 22.12 -4.21
N ASP A 518 11.16 21.97 -2.88
CA ASP A 518 12.36 21.78 -2.08
C ASP A 518 12.18 20.67 -1.02
N GLU A 519 13.25 19.92 -0.78
CA GLU A 519 13.30 18.81 0.16
C GLU A 519 13.12 19.26 1.63
N ILE A 520 13.55 20.46 1.99
CA ILE A 520 13.48 20.93 3.37
C ILE A 520 12.03 21.09 3.84
N HIS A 521 11.15 21.58 2.96
CA HIS A 521 9.74 21.70 3.27
C HIS A 521 9.13 20.32 3.50
N ARG A 522 9.48 19.32 2.70
CA ARG A 522 8.98 17.97 2.94
C ARG A 522 9.52 17.35 4.22
N TYR A 523 10.81 17.55 4.52
CA TYR A 523 11.41 17.07 5.75
C TYR A 523 10.63 17.58 6.97
N ILE A 524 10.34 18.88 7.01
CA ILE A 524 9.56 19.52 8.08
C ILE A 524 8.12 18.98 8.16
N VAL A 525 7.43 18.73 7.03
CA VAL A 525 6.08 18.11 7.04
C VAL A 525 6.11 16.68 7.62
N SER A 526 7.24 15.98 7.47
CA SER A 526 7.35 14.53 7.73
C SER A 526 8.01 14.14 9.05
N GLY A 527 8.77 15.06 9.68
CA GLY A 527 9.13 14.95 11.10
C GLY A 527 7.88 15.02 11.96
#